data_AF-A0A4Z0L8E1-F1
#
_entry.id   AF-A0A4Z0L8E1-F1
#
_cell.length_a   1.000
_cell.length_b   1.000
_cell.length_c   1.000
_cell.angle_alpha   90.00
_cell.angle_beta   90.00
_cell.angle_gamma   90.00
#
_symmetry.space_group_name_H-M   'P 1'
#
loop_
_entity.id
_entity.type
_entity.pdbx_description
1 polymer ?
#
loop_
_entity_poly.entity_id
_entity_poly.type
_entity_poly.pdbx_seq_one_letter_code
_entity_poly.pdbx_strand_id
1 'polypeptide(L)'
;TPPSRDDATRQALNVKYDLGLFYEPYSHLWPTESDPADTNAESRLHRKEAREVARESVVLLKNRLETLPLKKSGTIAVVGPLADSQRDVMGSWSAAGV
;
A
#
# COMPACT_ATOMS: atom_id res chain seq x y z
N THR A 1 14.43 -8.45 33.08
CA THR A 1 13.28 -7.87 33.79
C THR A 1 12.59 -6.92 32.83
N PRO A 2 11.25 -6.95 32.69
CA PRO A 2 10.57 -5.96 31.87
C PRO A 2 10.92 -4.53 32.35
N PRO A 3 10.86 -3.52 31.45
CA PRO A 3 11.09 -2.15 31.84
C PRO A 3 10.17 -1.79 33.00
N SER A 4 10.65 -0.94 33.91
CA SER A 4 9.78 -0.41 34.95
C SER A 4 8.57 0.28 34.31
N ARG A 5 7.43 0.34 35.03
CA ARG A 5 6.24 1.03 34.54
C ARG A 5 6.56 2.47 34.09
N ASP A 6 7.51 3.11 34.77
CA ASP A 6 7.93 4.47 34.48
C ASP A 6 8.76 4.54 33.18
N ASP A 7 9.60 3.54 32.90
CA ASP A 7 10.35 3.47 31.64
C ASP A 7 9.44 3.22 30.44
N ALA A 8 8.48 2.31 30.58
CA ALA A 8 7.47 2.07 29.54
C ALA A 8 6.61 3.32 29.29
N THR A 9 6.20 4.01 30.37
CA THR A 9 5.45 5.26 30.27
C THR A 9 6.29 6.35 29.60
N ARG A 10 7.57 6.48 29.96
CA ARG A 10 8.49 7.45 29.35
C ARG A 10 8.64 7.22 27.86
N GLN A 11 8.80 5.98 27.41
CA GLN A 11 8.90 5.66 25.97
C GLN A 11 7.63 6.07 25.21
N ALA A 12 6.45 5.74 25.74
CA ALA A 12 5.19 6.11 25.10
C ALA A 12 5.00 7.65 25.01
N LEU A 13 5.38 8.38 26.07
CA LEU A 13 5.30 9.83 26.08
C LEU A 13 6.35 10.47 25.15
N ASN A 14 7.57 9.92 25.08
CA ASN A 14 8.60 10.41 24.17
C ASN A 14 8.17 10.26 22.70
N VAL A 15 7.59 9.13 22.30
CA VAL A 15 7.09 8.98 20.92
C VAL A 15 6.00 10.00 20.61
N LYS A 16 5.08 10.26 21.54
CA LYS A 16 4.05 11.31 21.37
C LYS A 16 4.66 12.71 21.28
N TYR A 17 5.73 12.96 22.02
CA TYR A 17 6.48 14.21 21.98
C TYR A 17 7.20 14.40 20.66
N ASP A 18 7.89 13.36 20.17
CA ASP A 18 8.59 13.37 18.87
C ASP A 18 7.62 13.52 17.70
N LEU A 19 6.41 12.96 17.82
CA LEU A 19 5.30 13.18 16.87
C LEU A 19 4.65 14.57 17.00
N GLY A 20 5.08 15.40 17.96
CA GLY A 20 4.55 16.76 18.17
C GLY A 20 3.16 16.81 18.79
N LEU A 21 2.60 15.70 19.25
CA LEU A 21 1.20 15.59 19.69
C LEU A 21 0.89 16.35 20.99
N PHE A 22 1.91 16.74 21.77
CA PHE A 22 1.71 17.62 22.93
C PHE A 22 1.58 19.10 22.56
N TYR A 23 2.12 19.50 21.41
CA TYR A 23 2.05 20.86 20.91
C TYR A 23 0.83 21.05 20.00
N GLU A 24 0.64 20.14 19.04
CA GLU A 24 -0.50 20.13 18.12
C GLU A 24 -1.15 18.73 18.09
N PRO A 25 -2.09 18.43 19.01
CA PRO A 25 -2.66 17.09 19.15
C PRO A 25 -3.47 16.60 17.94
N TYR A 26 -3.85 17.51 17.04
CA TYR A 26 -4.68 17.23 15.86
C TYR A 26 -3.94 17.46 14.54
N SER A 27 -2.62 17.61 14.54
CA SER A 27 -1.80 17.91 13.35
C SER A 27 -1.97 16.91 12.19
N HIS A 28 -2.31 15.66 12.50
CA HIS A 28 -2.52 14.59 11.52
C HIS A 28 -4.00 14.34 11.21
N LEU A 29 -4.91 15.10 11.80
CA LEU A 29 -6.32 15.12 11.42
C LEU A 29 -6.47 16.29 10.44
N TRP A 30 -6.74 15.98 9.18
CA TRP A 30 -6.90 17.01 8.15
C TRP A 30 -8.01 18.02 8.54
N PRO A 31 -7.92 19.30 8.12
CA PRO A 31 -9.01 20.23 8.28
C PRO A 31 -10.27 19.66 7.61
N THR A 32 -11.39 19.64 8.34
CA THR A 32 -12.65 19.02 7.92
C THR A 32 -13.17 19.57 6.58
N GLU A 33 -12.67 20.73 6.13
CA GLU A 33 -13.07 21.41 4.90
C GLU A 33 -12.28 20.98 3.66
N SER A 34 -11.11 20.33 3.80
CA SER A 34 -10.20 20.05 2.67
C SER A 34 -9.92 18.56 2.40
N ASP A 35 -10.34 17.64 3.27
CA ASP A 35 -10.27 16.20 3.01
C ASP A 35 -11.55 15.74 2.29
N PRO A 36 -11.44 15.01 1.15
CA PRO A 36 -12.60 14.37 0.56
C PRO A 36 -13.33 13.49 1.58
N ALA A 37 -14.65 13.65 1.69
CA ALA A 37 -15.46 12.85 2.62
C ALA A 37 -15.39 11.34 2.32
N ASP A 38 -15.15 10.97 1.06
CA ASP A 38 -14.90 9.58 0.67
C ASP A 38 -13.42 9.24 0.86
N THR A 39 -13.16 8.43 1.89
CA THR A 39 -11.80 7.97 2.22
C THR A 39 -11.18 7.12 1.12
N ASN A 40 -11.99 6.52 0.25
CA ASN A 40 -11.58 5.63 -0.83
C ASN A 40 -11.64 6.29 -2.21
N ALA A 41 -11.82 7.62 -2.26
CA ALA A 41 -11.87 8.34 -3.53
C ALA A 41 -10.60 8.06 -4.38
N GLU A 42 -10.79 7.79 -5.67
CA GLU A 42 -9.70 7.51 -6.63
C GLU A 42 -8.60 8.56 -6.61
N SER A 43 -8.95 9.83 -6.37
CA SER A 43 -7.99 10.94 -6.28
C SER A 43 -7.01 10.84 -5.10
N ARG A 44 -7.30 9.98 -4.11
CA ARG A 44 -6.42 9.72 -2.95
C ARG A 44 -5.49 8.53 -3.20
N LEU A 45 -5.68 7.80 -4.30
CA LEU A 45 -4.91 6.59 -4.61
C LEU A 45 -3.64 6.92 -5.40
N HIS A 46 -2.55 6.25 -5.05
CA HIS A 46 -1.24 6.40 -5.69
C HIS A 46 -1.02 5.31 -6.74
N ARG A 47 -1.97 5.18 -7.69
CA ARG A 47 -1.99 4.05 -8.66
C ARG A 47 -0.78 4.05 -9.58
N LYS A 48 -0.25 5.22 -9.93
CA LYS A 48 0.91 5.35 -10.82
C LYS A 48 2.16 4.79 -10.17
N GLU A 49 2.44 5.23 -8.94
CA GLU A 49 3.60 4.83 -8.15
C GLU A 49 3.53 3.33 -7.83
N ALA A 50 2.35 2.84 -7.42
CA ALA A 50 2.13 1.42 -7.19
C ALA A 50 2.41 0.57 -8.45
N ARG A 51 1.98 1.05 -9.63
CA ARG A 51 2.24 0.36 -10.91
C ARG A 51 3.71 0.35 -11.29
N GLU A 52 4.44 1.43 -11.02
CA GLU A 52 5.88 1.52 -11.30
C GLU A 52 6.66 0.53 -10.43
N VAL A 53 6.44 0.54 -9.12
CA VAL A 53 7.10 -0.40 -8.20
C VAL A 53 6.75 -1.86 -8.51
N ALA A 54 5.48 -2.14 -8.83
CA ALA A 54 5.05 -3.49 -9.17
C ALA A 54 5.79 -4.04 -10.40
N ARG A 55 6.09 -3.21 -11.42
CA ARG A 55 6.82 -3.65 -12.63
C ARG A 55 8.24 -4.10 -12.32
N GLU A 56 8.93 -3.38 -11.45
CA GLU A 56 10.31 -3.69 -11.05
C GLU A 56 10.40 -4.95 -10.16
N SER A 57 9.27 -5.37 -9.58
CA SER A 57 9.22 -6.55 -8.70
C SER A 57 9.05 -7.89 -9.45
N VAL A 58 8.71 -7.87 -10.75
CA VAL A 58 8.42 -9.09 -11.51
C VAL A 58 9.71 -9.78 -11.94
N VAL A 59 9.82 -11.08 -11.63
CA VAL A 59 11.00 -11.89 -11.99
C VAL A 59 10.69 -12.79 -13.18
N LEU A 60 11.46 -12.64 -14.27
CA LEU A 60 11.39 -13.52 -15.43
C LEU A 60 12.12 -14.84 -15.16
N LEU A 61 11.38 -15.90 -14.85
CA LEU A 61 11.97 -17.20 -14.52
C LEU A 61 12.38 -18.02 -15.76
N LYS A 62 11.69 -17.86 -16.89
CA LYS A 62 11.95 -18.59 -18.15
C LYS A 62 11.37 -17.87 -19.36
N ASN A 63 12.11 -17.81 -20.47
CA ASN A 63 11.63 -17.32 -21.77
C ASN A 63 12.18 -18.21 -22.89
N ARG A 64 11.35 -19.12 -23.43
CA ARG A 64 11.74 -20.03 -24.52
C ARG A 64 11.27 -19.43 -25.85
N LEU A 65 12.08 -19.55 -26.91
CA LEU A 65 11.76 -19.08 -28.27
C LEU A 65 11.34 -17.60 -28.33
N GLU A 66 11.86 -16.77 -27.42
CA GLU A 66 11.54 -15.34 -27.36
C GLU A 66 10.03 -15.06 -27.35
N THR A 67 9.27 -15.90 -26.64
CA THR A 67 7.82 -15.79 -26.57
C THR A 67 7.37 -14.43 -25.99
N LEU A 68 8.13 -13.91 -25.02
CA LEU A 68 7.93 -12.58 -24.47
C LEU A 68 8.94 -11.58 -25.07
N PRO A 69 8.53 -10.32 -25.36
CA PRO A 69 7.20 -9.75 -25.11
C PRO A 69 6.15 -10.11 -26.17
N LEU A 70 4.89 -10.25 -25.74
CA LEU A 70 3.79 -10.54 -26.67
C LEU A 70 3.48 -9.35 -27.58
N LYS A 71 3.13 -9.64 -28.83
CA LYS A 71 2.59 -8.64 -29.75
C LYS A 71 1.17 -8.26 -29.32
N LYS A 72 0.79 -6.99 -29.48
CA LYS A 72 -0.58 -6.50 -29.24
C LYS A 72 -1.51 -6.82 -30.43
N SER A 73 -1.51 -8.07 -30.87
CA SER A 73 -2.32 -8.55 -31.99
C SER A 73 -2.68 -10.03 -31.80
N GLY A 74 -3.71 -10.49 -32.51
CA GLY A 74 -4.24 -11.84 -32.37
C GLY A 74 -5.23 -11.97 -31.23
N THR A 75 -5.59 -13.22 -30.90
CA THR A 75 -6.50 -13.55 -29.79
C THR A 75 -5.71 -14.26 -28.69
N ILE A 76 -5.80 -13.78 -27.46
CA ILE A 76 -5.12 -14.35 -26.29
C ILE A 76 -6.19 -14.91 -25.36
N ALA A 77 -6.09 -16.20 -25.03
CA ALA A 77 -6.91 -16.79 -23.97
C ALA A 77 -6.26 -16.50 -22.61
N VAL A 78 -7.04 -15.94 -21.67
CA VAL A 78 -6.64 -15.71 -20.28
C VAL A 78 -7.37 -16.74 -19.42
N VAL A 79 -6.62 -17.68 -18.84
CA VAL A 79 -7.19 -18.86 -18.15
C VAL A 79 -6.49 -19.07 -16.81
N GLY A 80 -7.27 -19.36 -15.77
CA GLY A 80 -6.78 -19.70 -14.43
C GLY A 80 -7.64 -19.04 -13.35
N PRO A 81 -7.67 -19.59 -12.12
CA PRO A 81 -8.50 -19.07 -11.03
C PRO A 81 -8.08 -17.67 -10.56
N LEU A 82 -6.81 -17.29 -10.79
CA LEU A 82 -6.26 -15.98 -10.39
C LEU A 82 -6.39 -14.91 -11.47
N ALA A 83 -6.93 -15.25 -12.65
CA ALA A 83 -6.93 -14.35 -13.81
C ALA A 83 -7.67 -13.02 -13.58
N ASP A 84 -8.73 -13.04 -12.77
CA ASP A 84 -9.58 -11.88 -12.46
C ASP A 84 -9.82 -11.73 -10.93
N SER A 85 -8.91 -12.26 -10.11
CA SER A 85 -9.05 -12.17 -8.66
C SER A 85 -8.44 -10.88 -8.11
N GLN A 86 -9.30 -9.90 -7.83
CA GLN A 86 -8.90 -8.63 -7.20
C GLN A 86 -8.37 -8.82 -5.78
N ARG A 87 -8.84 -9.84 -5.07
CA ARG A 87 -8.43 -10.11 -3.69
C ARG A 87 -7.02 -10.69 -3.63
N ASP A 88 -6.71 -11.65 -4.50
CA ASP A 88 -5.45 -12.37 -4.43
C ASP A 88 -4.27 -11.51 -4.88
N VAL A 89 -4.48 -10.60 -5.86
CA VAL A 89 -3.42 -9.67 -6.31
C VAL A 89 -3.01 -8.67 -5.23
N MET A 90 -3.91 -8.32 -4.31
CA MET A 90 -3.61 -7.45 -3.17
C MET A 90 -2.78 -8.16 -2.09
N GLY A 91 -2.73 -9.50 -2.11
CA GLY A 91 -1.97 -10.31 -1.18
C GLY A 91 -2.54 -10.33 0.25
N SER A 92 -1.79 -10.94 1.16
CA SER A 92 -2.08 -10.88 2.59
C SER A 92 -1.64 -9.54 3.17
N TRP A 93 -2.25 -9.13 4.29
CA TRP A 93 -1.94 -7.87 4.96
C TRP A 93 -2.09 -6.62 4.08
N SER A 94 -3.12 -6.59 3.23
CA SER A 94 -3.42 -5.48 2.31
C SER A 94 -3.92 -4.18 2.98
N ALA A 95 -3.96 -4.14 4.31
CA ALA A 95 -4.44 -3.02 5.12
C ALA A 95 -5.82 -2.53 4.66
N ALA A 96 -5.97 -1.24 4.35
CA ALA A 96 -7.18 -0.63 3.81
C ALA A 96 -7.16 -0.51 2.27
N GLY A 97 -6.34 -1.32 1.60
CA GLY A 97 -6.18 -1.27 0.14
C GLY A 97 -7.51 -1.48 -0.59
N VAL A 98 -7.75 -0.63 -1.60
CA VAL A 98 -8.95 -0.58 -2.45
C VAL A 98 -8.58 -0.44 -3.93
#